data_AF-A0A7W4DSX5-F1
#
_entry.id   AF-A0A7W4DSX5-F1
#
_cell.length_a   1.000
_cell.length_b   1.000
_cell.length_c   1.000
_cell.angle_alpha   90.00
_cell.angle_beta   90.00
_cell.angle_gamma   90.00
#
_symmetry.space_group_name_H-M   'P 1'
#
loop_
_entity.id
_entity.type
_entity.pdbx_description
1 polymer ?
#
loop_
_entity_poly.entity_id
_entity_poly.type
_entity_poly.pdbx_seq_one_letter_code
_entity_poly.pdbx_strand_id
1 'polypeptide(L)'
;MEVPKAMDDMAAQQIMDEIFRQDLGVEDALDEVSEAAERDYKIARYKWQYKLDELSPDQIGRAEKLTRKEVFPGYSTFVESGKHNEYLAKYGEDVRAVHMLNSMSVDSVYRVLTTGLMSTTERFSRGVVKNGISSVLDIDSGGADNVFTRIMNAEQRGKIQNHAVVLKPEIFDRTDWYAYNVDSYGSTNEAHFAGRLAPEEIFQRTMGDLKHYSADNEQMFRTGIGVDYIEAIEVDELDRDELLEGLHEEGLFEVNGRPIEEVIVAREFDEDDDDDWGDFGDFSPSFEGAGESVEDFLAENLRKQERIEAIYNGEVKEVSLGELTALAESSEDFNDTFVSLAEAIMGQGGGAKLRADLERHLGQVLG
;
A
#
# COMPACT_ATOMS: atom_id res chain seq x y z
N MET A 1 2.31 21.39 -10.12
CA MET A 1 1.93 22.28 -11.23
C MET A 1 3.24 22.71 -11.89
N GLU A 2 3.53 22.28 -13.12
CA GLU A 2 4.73 22.77 -13.82
C GLU A 2 4.51 24.23 -14.19
N VAL A 3 5.34 25.12 -13.62
CA VAL A 3 5.30 26.55 -13.95
C VAL A 3 5.82 26.72 -15.38
N PRO A 4 5.07 27.36 -16.29
CA PRO A 4 5.55 27.64 -17.64
C PRO A 4 6.92 28.32 -17.60
N LYS A 5 7.89 27.79 -18.36
CA LYS A 5 9.29 28.28 -18.47
C LYS A 5 9.49 29.78 -18.76
N ALA A 6 8.40 30.53 -19.00
CA ALA A 6 8.40 31.95 -19.32
C ALA A 6 7.74 32.83 -18.24
N MET A 7 7.28 32.25 -17.12
CA MET A 7 6.68 33.02 -16.03
C MET A 7 7.76 33.44 -15.04
N ASP A 8 7.75 34.71 -14.67
CA ASP A 8 8.60 35.27 -13.62
C ASP A 8 8.18 34.69 -12.25
N ASP A 9 9.14 34.31 -11.40
CA ASP A 9 8.89 33.63 -10.12
C ASP A 9 7.99 34.47 -9.20
N MET A 10 8.17 35.80 -9.20
CA MET A 10 7.31 36.71 -8.43
C MET A 10 5.88 36.76 -8.97
N ALA A 11 5.71 36.74 -10.28
CA ALA A 11 4.40 36.69 -10.90
C ALA A 11 3.70 35.35 -10.63
N ALA A 12 4.43 34.23 -10.67
CA ALA A 12 3.92 32.92 -10.30
C ALA A 12 3.49 32.88 -8.83
N GLN A 13 4.30 33.42 -7.92
CA GLN A 13 3.98 33.48 -6.49
C GLN A 13 2.74 34.33 -6.22
N GLN A 14 2.60 35.50 -6.85
CA GLN A 14 1.40 36.34 -6.73
C GLN A 14 0.13 35.65 -7.22
N ILE A 15 0.21 34.96 -8.38
CA ILE A 15 -0.93 34.21 -8.92
C ILE A 15 -1.32 33.09 -7.95
N MET A 16 -0.35 32.36 -7.42
CA MET A 16 -0.59 31.29 -6.45
C MET A 16 -1.20 31.82 -5.15
N ASP A 17 -0.68 32.93 -4.61
CA ASP A 17 -1.25 33.59 -3.42
C ASP A 17 -2.70 34.03 -3.64
N GLU A 18 -3.00 34.57 -4.83
CA GLU A 18 -4.37 34.98 -5.18
C GLU A 18 -5.30 33.77 -5.26
N ILE A 19 -4.87 32.66 -5.87
CA ILE A 19 -5.62 31.40 -5.91
C ILE A 19 -5.85 30.87 -4.49
N PHE A 20 -4.80 30.80 -3.67
CA PHE A 20 -4.93 30.28 -2.30
C PHE A 20 -5.91 31.13 -1.48
N ARG A 21 -5.82 32.46 -1.58
CA ARG A 21 -6.67 33.36 -0.79
C ARG A 21 -8.10 33.40 -1.30
N GLN A 22 -8.31 33.57 -2.61
CA GLN A 22 -9.63 33.79 -3.19
C GLN A 22 -10.39 32.49 -3.42
N ASP A 23 -9.72 31.47 -3.94
CA ASP A 23 -10.38 30.22 -4.36
C ASP A 23 -10.37 29.18 -3.24
N LEU A 24 -9.31 29.13 -2.43
CA LEU A 24 -9.14 28.13 -1.37
C LEU A 24 -9.34 28.67 0.05
N GLY A 25 -9.48 29.99 0.21
CA GLY A 25 -9.70 30.64 1.52
C GLY A 25 -8.51 30.54 2.48
N VAL A 26 -7.29 30.31 1.97
CA VAL A 26 -6.06 30.21 2.76
C VAL A 26 -5.27 31.51 2.58
N GLU A 27 -5.28 32.39 3.59
CA GLU A 27 -4.73 33.74 3.46
C GLU A 27 -3.20 33.81 3.45
N ASP A 28 -2.56 32.84 4.11
CA ASP A 28 -1.15 32.75 4.47
C ASP A 28 -0.46 31.50 3.89
N ALA A 29 -1.01 30.93 2.81
CA ALA A 29 -0.54 29.67 2.22
C ALA A 29 0.95 29.63 1.84
N LEU A 30 1.53 30.77 1.42
CA LEU A 30 2.94 30.88 1.02
C LEU A 30 3.80 31.64 2.04
N ASP A 31 3.25 32.00 3.19
CA ASP A 31 4.00 32.69 4.25
C ASP A 31 4.96 31.72 4.97
N GLU A 32 5.97 32.28 5.66
CA GLU A 32 6.83 31.47 6.52
C GLU A 32 6.01 30.88 7.69
N VAL A 33 6.18 29.57 7.93
CA VAL A 33 5.49 28.87 9.02
C VAL A 33 5.96 29.42 10.36
N SER A 34 5.05 30.07 11.10
CA SER A 34 5.34 30.58 12.44
C SER A 34 5.57 29.46 13.46
N GLU A 35 6.33 29.75 14.52
CA GLU A 35 6.55 28.80 15.64
C GLU A 35 5.21 28.36 16.28
N ALA A 36 4.24 29.27 16.35
CA ALA A 36 2.91 28.98 16.87
C ALA A 36 2.14 28.00 15.96
N ALA A 37 2.16 28.23 14.65
CA ALA A 37 1.53 27.33 13.67
C ALA A 37 2.20 25.94 13.66
N GLU A 38 3.53 25.88 13.75
CA GLU A 38 4.24 24.60 13.87
C GLU A 38 3.85 23.85 15.15
N ARG A 39 3.79 24.57 16.28
CA ARG A 39 3.36 24.01 17.56
C ARG A 39 1.94 23.45 17.49
N ASP A 40 1.01 24.21 16.93
CA ASP A 40 -0.38 23.78 16.80
C ASP A 40 -0.52 22.57 15.88
N TYR A 41 0.26 22.53 14.78
CA TYR A 41 0.33 21.37 13.92
C TYR A 41 0.87 20.13 14.64
N LYS A 42 1.96 20.26 15.42
CA LYS A 42 2.50 19.15 16.22
C LYS A 42 1.47 18.58 17.19
N ILE A 43 0.72 19.45 17.85
CA ILE A 43 -0.38 19.08 18.75
C ILE A 43 -1.48 18.34 17.99
N ALA A 44 -1.93 18.88 16.86
CA ALA A 44 -2.96 18.25 16.03
C ALA A 44 -2.50 16.89 15.48
N ARG A 45 -1.24 16.79 15.03
CA ARG A 45 -0.61 15.56 14.54
C ARG A 45 -0.55 14.50 15.64
N TYR A 46 -0.15 14.87 16.85
CA TYR A 46 -0.11 13.94 17.99
C TYR A 46 -1.53 13.48 18.38
N LYS A 47 -2.50 14.39 18.45
CA LYS A 47 -3.92 14.04 18.68
C LYS A 47 -4.43 13.06 17.63
N TRP A 48 -4.15 13.33 16.35
CA TRP A 48 -4.53 12.46 15.24
C TRP A 48 -3.87 11.09 15.36
N GLN A 49 -2.56 11.02 15.54
CA GLN A 49 -1.82 9.75 15.62
C GLN A 49 -2.39 8.87 16.72
N TYR A 50 -2.56 9.42 17.92
CA TYR A 50 -2.97 8.68 19.11
C TYR A 50 -4.49 8.60 19.34
N LYS A 51 -5.30 9.10 18.39
CA LYS A 51 -6.78 9.18 18.51
C LYS A 51 -7.24 9.84 19.81
N LEU A 52 -6.70 11.02 20.11
CA LEU A 52 -7.02 11.77 21.33
C LEU A 52 -7.82 13.02 20.99
N ASP A 53 -8.94 13.22 21.69
CA ASP A 53 -9.69 14.48 21.62
C ASP A 53 -8.93 15.61 22.33
N GLU A 54 -8.36 15.30 23.51
CA GLU A 54 -7.60 16.23 24.33
C GLU A 54 -6.28 15.64 24.83
N LEU A 55 -5.31 16.52 25.06
CA LEU A 55 -3.98 16.16 25.52
C LEU A 55 -3.80 16.57 26.99
N SER A 56 -3.29 15.66 27.80
CA SER A 56 -2.71 15.99 29.10
C SER A 56 -1.46 16.86 28.96
N PRO A 57 -1.02 17.57 30.02
CA PRO A 57 0.20 18.39 29.97
C PRO A 57 1.45 17.62 29.52
N ASP A 58 1.58 16.36 29.94
CA ASP A 58 2.70 15.50 29.54
C ASP A 58 2.64 15.16 28.04
N GLN A 59 1.44 14.89 27.51
CA GLN A 59 1.24 14.63 26.08
C GLN A 59 1.47 15.88 25.22
N ILE A 60 1.11 17.08 25.71
CA ILE A 60 1.50 18.34 25.06
C ILE A 60 3.02 18.45 24.99
N GLY A 61 3.71 18.16 26.10
CA GLY A 61 5.17 18.17 26.15
C GLY A 61 5.83 17.13 25.23
N ARG A 62 5.17 16.00 24.95
CA ARG A 62 5.61 15.02 23.93
C ARG A 62 5.36 15.55 22.51
N ALA A 63 4.17 16.08 22.24
CA ALA A 63 3.81 16.65 20.95
C ALA A 63 4.78 17.77 20.53
N GLU A 64 5.12 18.69 21.44
CA GLU A 64 6.04 19.81 21.16
C GLU A 64 7.47 19.34 20.79
N LYS A 65 7.88 18.15 21.25
CA LYS A 65 9.19 17.55 20.95
C LYS A 65 9.24 16.81 19.61
N LEU A 66 8.13 16.67 18.91
CA LEU A 66 8.14 16.09 17.57
C LEU A 66 9.08 16.89 16.67
N THR A 67 9.88 16.18 15.88
CA THR A 67 10.85 16.77 14.97
C THR A 67 10.46 16.48 13.53
N ARG A 68 10.56 17.46 12.63
CA ARG A 68 10.36 17.23 11.20
C ARG A 68 11.56 16.47 10.64
N LYS A 69 11.31 15.40 9.88
CA LYS A 69 12.33 14.59 9.22
C LYS A 69 11.84 14.21 7.83
N GLU A 70 12.75 14.24 6.85
CA GLU A 70 12.50 13.64 5.54
C GLU A 70 12.57 12.11 5.70
N VAL A 71 11.46 11.43 5.39
CA VAL A 71 11.30 9.97 5.60
C VAL A 71 11.22 9.20 4.30
N PHE A 72 11.06 9.93 3.19
CA PHE A 72 11.09 9.46 1.82
C PHE A 72 11.47 10.66 0.92
N PRO A 73 12.19 10.47 -0.20
CA PRO A 73 12.68 11.60 -1.00
C PRO A 73 11.57 12.58 -1.42
N GLY A 74 11.70 13.85 -1.02
CA GLY A 74 10.71 14.89 -1.28
C GLY A 74 9.53 14.91 -0.30
N TYR A 75 9.51 14.01 0.69
CA TYR A 75 8.42 13.87 1.65
C TYR A 75 8.92 13.88 3.09
N SER A 76 8.44 14.86 3.85
CA SER A 76 8.77 15.03 5.27
C SER A 76 7.54 14.93 6.14
N THR A 77 7.73 14.34 7.32
CA THR A 77 6.70 14.23 8.36
C THR A 77 7.30 14.57 9.73
N PHE A 78 6.46 14.63 10.76
CA PHE A 78 6.91 14.70 12.14
C PHE A 78 7.16 13.30 12.69
N VAL A 79 8.26 13.15 13.42
CA VAL A 79 8.65 11.91 14.06
C VAL A 79 8.78 12.11 15.57
N GLU A 80 8.35 11.09 16.32
CA GLU A 80 8.59 10.96 17.74
C GLU A 80 9.86 10.14 17.95
N SER A 81 11.01 10.81 17.87
CA SER A 81 12.32 10.16 17.90
C SER A 81 12.47 9.25 19.13
N GLY A 82 12.80 7.97 18.88
CA GLY A 82 13.02 6.97 19.91
C GLY A 82 11.76 6.25 20.39
N LYS A 83 10.58 6.57 19.87
CA LYS A 83 9.30 5.95 20.25
C LYS A 83 9.30 4.44 20.01
N HIS A 84 9.95 3.96 18.97
CA HIS A 84 10.15 2.54 18.68
C HIS A 84 10.70 1.76 19.89
N ASN A 85 11.61 2.34 20.69
CA ASN A 85 12.15 1.67 21.88
C ASN A 85 11.07 1.36 22.93
N GLU A 86 10.04 2.21 23.05
CA GLU A 86 8.90 1.92 23.93
C GLU A 86 8.13 0.69 23.44
N TYR A 87 7.94 0.56 22.13
CA TYR A 87 7.26 -0.59 21.54
C TYR A 87 8.10 -1.86 21.67
N LEU A 88 9.39 -1.82 21.33
CA LEU A 88 10.28 -2.98 21.43
C LEU A 88 10.41 -3.48 22.87
N ALA A 89 10.62 -2.56 23.83
CA ALA A 89 10.73 -2.93 25.24
C ALA A 89 9.45 -3.58 25.80
N LYS A 90 8.29 -3.27 25.22
CA LYS A 90 6.99 -3.77 25.66
C LYS A 90 6.55 -5.04 24.93
N TYR A 91 6.77 -5.11 23.62
CA TYR A 91 6.19 -6.11 22.73
C TYR A 91 7.21 -7.10 22.14
N GLY A 92 8.51 -6.83 22.31
CA GLY A 92 9.59 -7.69 21.83
C GLY A 92 10.59 -6.94 20.94
N GLU A 93 11.88 -7.23 21.11
CA GLU A 93 12.98 -6.60 20.35
C GLU A 93 12.97 -6.98 18.86
N ASP A 94 12.26 -8.04 18.49
CA ASP A 94 12.16 -8.60 17.13
C ASP A 94 10.91 -8.13 16.37
N VAL A 95 10.08 -7.27 16.98
CA VAL A 95 8.91 -6.65 16.34
C VAL A 95 9.35 -5.69 15.24
N ARG A 96 8.76 -5.83 14.06
CA ARG A 96 9.07 -5.07 12.84
C ARG A 96 7.80 -4.73 12.06
N ALA A 97 7.87 -3.66 11.28
CA ALA A 97 6.93 -3.46 10.18
C ALA A 97 7.47 -4.19 8.95
N VAL A 98 6.61 -4.96 8.30
CA VAL A 98 6.99 -5.90 7.24
C VAL A 98 6.13 -5.64 6.01
N HIS A 99 6.76 -5.40 4.85
CA HIS A 99 6.07 -5.24 3.57
C HIS A 99 6.19 -6.53 2.75
N MET A 100 5.06 -7.07 2.30
CA MET A 100 5.04 -8.27 1.45
C MET A 100 5.39 -7.90 0.01
N LEU A 101 6.34 -8.59 -0.60
CA LEU A 101 6.70 -8.34 -2.00
C LEU A 101 5.75 -9.09 -2.95
N ASN A 102 5.21 -8.36 -3.92
CA ASN A 102 4.39 -8.93 -5.00
C ASN A 102 5.23 -9.65 -6.08
N SER A 103 6.50 -9.26 -6.24
CA SER A 103 7.39 -9.81 -7.26
C SER A 103 8.82 -9.86 -6.75
N MET A 104 9.45 -11.01 -6.96
CA MET A 104 10.84 -11.31 -6.61
C MET A 104 11.82 -11.21 -7.77
N SER A 105 11.42 -10.57 -8.86
CA SER A 105 12.37 -10.27 -9.93
C SER A 105 13.52 -9.38 -9.41
N VAL A 106 14.73 -9.61 -9.94
CA VAL A 106 15.93 -8.81 -9.65
C VAL A 106 15.63 -7.32 -9.82
N ASP A 107 14.93 -6.91 -10.88
CA ASP A 107 14.51 -5.52 -11.13
C ASP A 107 13.63 -4.95 -9.99
N SER A 108 12.65 -5.74 -9.53
CA SER A 108 11.74 -5.34 -8.44
C SER A 108 12.53 -5.08 -7.15
N VAL A 109 13.40 -6.02 -6.79
CA VAL A 109 14.24 -5.93 -5.59
C VAL A 109 15.26 -4.78 -5.70
N TYR A 110 15.94 -4.67 -6.84
CA TYR A 110 16.87 -3.58 -7.13
C TYR A 110 16.19 -2.22 -6.97
N ARG A 111 14.97 -2.06 -7.49
CA ARG A 111 14.20 -0.82 -7.36
C ARG A 111 13.84 -0.51 -5.91
N VAL A 112 13.40 -1.50 -5.13
CA VAL A 112 13.11 -1.32 -3.70
C VAL A 112 14.35 -0.87 -2.95
N LEU A 113 15.50 -1.50 -3.21
CA LEU A 113 16.76 -1.19 -2.54
C LEU A 113 17.42 0.12 -2.98
N THR A 114 17.06 0.66 -4.14
CA THR A 114 17.62 1.94 -4.64
C THR A 114 16.69 3.13 -4.47
N THR A 115 15.37 2.90 -4.41
CA THR A 115 14.36 3.97 -4.37
C THR A 115 13.42 3.92 -3.18
N GLY A 116 13.43 2.82 -2.42
CA GLY A 116 12.52 2.57 -1.31
C GLY A 116 11.17 2.01 -1.76
N LEU A 117 10.24 1.90 -0.82
CA LEU A 117 8.85 1.51 -1.10
C LEU A 117 8.03 2.76 -1.42
N MET A 118 7.16 2.66 -2.41
CA MET A 118 6.32 3.76 -2.88
C MET A 118 4.85 3.35 -2.82
N SER A 119 4.00 4.29 -2.44
CA SER A 119 2.55 4.13 -2.59
C SER A 119 2.18 3.97 -4.07
N THR A 120 0.95 3.51 -4.33
CA THR A 120 0.43 3.40 -5.71
C THR A 120 0.43 4.76 -6.41
N THR A 121 -0.03 5.82 -5.75
CA THR A 121 -0.01 7.18 -6.31
C THR A 121 1.41 7.68 -6.60
N GLU A 122 2.38 7.37 -5.74
CA GLU A 122 3.76 7.79 -5.92
C GLU A 122 4.47 7.03 -7.05
N ARG A 123 4.15 5.74 -7.23
CA ARG A 123 4.61 4.98 -8.39
C ARG A 123 4.08 5.60 -9.68
N PHE A 124 2.78 5.87 -9.74
CA PHE A 124 2.13 6.38 -10.95
C PHE A 124 2.56 7.81 -11.27
N SER A 125 2.72 8.68 -10.27
CA SER A 125 3.18 10.07 -10.46
C SER A 125 4.58 10.14 -11.08
N ARG A 126 5.43 9.15 -10.81
CA ARG A 126 6.78 9.01 -11.36
C ARG A 126 6.84 8.24 -12.68
N GLY A 127 5.69 7.91 -13.27
CA GLY A 127 5.59 7.16 -14.52
C GLY A 127 5.90 5.66 -14.38
N VAL A 128 5.98 5.14 -13.16
CA VAL A 128 6.12 3.70 -12.90
C VAL A 128 4.73 3.10 -12.74
N VAL A 129 4.09 2.79 -13.85
CA VAL A 129 2.72 2.22 -13.88
C VAL A 129 2.82 0.70 -13.68
N LYS A 130 3.07 0.28 -12.43
CA LYS A 130 3.12 -1.11 -12.01
C LYS A 130 2.24 -1.30 -10.79
N ASN A 131 1.29 -2.24 -10.87
CA ASN A 131 0.42 -2.58 -9.74
C ASN A 131 1.23 -3.25 -8.60
N GLY A 132 0.77 -3.03 -7.37
CA GLY A 132 1.09 -3.85 -6.20
C GLY A 132 0.00 -4.90 -6.00
N ILE A 133 0.00 -5.58 -4.86
CA ILE A 133 -0.93 -6.68 -4.54
C ILE A 133 -2.41 -6.28 -4.76
N SER A 134 -2.79 -5.05 -4.42
CA SER A 134 -4.19 -4.60 -4.40
C SER A 134 -4.41 -3.19 -4.99
N SER A 135 -3.57 -2.73 -5.93
CA SER A 135 -3.52 -1.30 -6.30
C SER A 135 -4.84 -0.66 -6.76
N VAL A 136 -5.74 -1.41 -7.39
CA VAL A 136 -7.08 -0.90 -7.75
C VAL A 136 -7.95 -0.69 -6.50
N LEU A 137 -7.97 -1.68 -5.60
CA LEU A 137 -8.71 -1.61 -4.34
C LEU A 137 -8.18 -0.50 -3.43
N ASP A 138 -6.86 -0.29 -3.42
CA ASP A 138 -6.24 0.82 -2.68
C ASP A 138 -6.72 2.18 -3.22
N ILE A 139 -6.89 2.32 -4.54
CA ILE A 139 -7.38 3.57 -5.15
C ILE A 139 -8.83 3.79 -4.75
N ASP A 140 -9.66 2.77 -4.88
CA ASP A 140 -11.10 2.85 -4.62
C ASP A 140 -11.41 3.13 -3.14
N SER A 141 -10.59 2.62 -2.22
CA SER A 141 -10.74 2.84 -0.77
C SER A 141 -10.15 4.19 -0.30
N GLY A 142 -9.32 4.83 -1.12
CA GLY A 142 -8.48 5.98 -0.77
C GLY A 142 -7.18 5.62 -0.02
N GLY A 143 -6.81 4.33 0.01
CA GLY A 143 -5.55 3.81 0.55
C GLY A 143 -4.32 3.99 -0.36
N ALA A 144 -4.50 4.35 -1.64
CA ALA A 144 -3.44 4.39 -2.66
C ALA A 144 -2.27 5.35 -2.39
N ASP A 145 -2.44 6.27 -1.44
CA ASP A 145 -1.40 7.16 -0.93
C ASP A 145 -0.52 6.53 0.15
N ASN A 146 -0.65 5.23 0.42
CA ASN A 146 0.11 4.55 1.47
C ASN A 146 0.94 3.38 0.96
N VAL A 147 2.02 3.10 1.68
CA VAL A 147 2.74 1.82 1.67
C VAL A 147 2.19 0.96 2.80
N PHE A 148 1.75 -0.24 2.44
CA PHE A 148 1.13 -1.20 3.34
C PHE A 148 2.18 -2.09 3.99
N THR A 149 2.06 -2.28 5.30
CA THR A 149 2.95 -3.14 6.08
C THR A 149 2.15 -3.91 7.12
N ARG A 150 2.72 -4.99 7.64
CA ARG A 150 2.17 -5.78 8.75
C ARG A 150 3.11 -5.66 9.94
N ILE A 151 2.56 -5.60 11.16
CA ILE A 151 3.36 -5.65 12.39
C ILE A 151 3.59 -7.11 12.75
N MET A 152 4.85 -7.55 12.71
CA MET A 152 5.23 -8.95 12.92
C MET A 152 6.48 -9.06 13.80
N ASN A 153 6.51 -10.06 14.67
CA ASN A 153 7.73 -10.52 15.33
C ASN A 153 8.42 -11.61 14.49
N ALA A 154 9.58 -12.12 14.93
CA ALA A 154 10.32 -13.15 14.18
C ALA A 154 9.53 -14.45 14.02
N GLU A 155 8.76 -14.85 15.04
CA GLU A 155 7.91 -16.05 14.97
C GLU A 155 6.86 -15.94 13.86
N GLN A 156 6.15 -14.81 13.77
CA GLN A 156 5.13 -14.61 12.73
C GLN A 156 5.75 -14.43 11.34
N ARG A 157 6.93 -13.82 11.25
CA ARG A 157 7.69 -13.77 9.99
C ARG A 157 8.18 -15.15 9.55
N GLY A 158 8.39 -16.10 10.46
CA GLY A 158 8.70 -17.48 10.11
C GLY A 158 7.57 -18.19 9.35
N LYS A 159 6.33 -17.74 9.54
CA LYS A 159 5.10 -18.41 9.02
C LYS A 159 4.60 -17.87 7.68
N ILE A 160 5.14 -16.75 7.20
CA ILE A 160 4.72 -16.21 5.91
C ILE A 160 5.46 -16.95 4.79
N GLN A 161 4.75 -17.33 3.74
CA GLN A 161 5.33 -17.97 2.57
C GLN A 161 5.89 -16.97 1.55
N ASN A 162 5.46 -15.70 1.60
CA ASN A 162 5.97 -14.69 0.68
C ASN A 162 7.31 -14.13 1.16
N HIS A 163 8.05 -13.62 0.19
CA HIS A 163 9.20 -12.77 0.38
C HIS A 163 8.79 -11.41 0.96
N ALA A 164 9.66 -10.84 1.79
CA ALA A 164 9.30 -9.70 2.61
C ALA A 164 10.42 -8.68 2.76
N VAL A 165 10.06 -7.40 2.74
CA VAL A 165 10.95 -6.30 3.17
C VAL A 165 10.72 -6.07 4.65
N VAL A 166 11.75 -6.28 5.45
CA VAL A 166 11.75 -6.00 6.88
C VAL A 166 12.30 -4.60 7.11
N LEU A 167 11.52 -3.77 7.80
CA LEU A 167 11.86 -2.38 8.05
C LEU A 167 12.46 -2.22 9.44
N LYS A 168 13.52 -1.41 9.54
CA LYS A 168 14.14 -1.01 10.80
C LYS A 168 13.09 -0.44 11.77
N PRO A 169 13.19 -0.73 13.08
CA PRO A 169 12.17 -0.36 14.06
C PRO A 169 11.93 1.16 14.15
N GLU A 170 12.89 2.00 13.78
CA GLU A 170 12.77 3.46 13.70
C GLU A 170 11.63 3.91 12.78
N ILE A 171 11.10 3.04 11.91
CA ILE A 171 9.88 3.34 11.15
C ILE A 171 8.69 3.66 12.06
N PHE A 172 8.64 3.05 13.25
CA PHE A 172 7.58 3.28 14.24
C PHE A 172 7.65 4.67 14.91
N ASP A 173 8.74 5.42 14.72
CA ASP A 173 8.83 6.82 15.18
C ASP A 173 7.99 7.77 14.32
N ARG A 174 7.62 7.36 13.11
CA ARG A 174 6.77 8.16 12.22
C ARG A 174 5.39 8.39 12.82
N THR A 175 4.77 9.53 12.49
CA THR A 175 3.41 9.91 12.93
C THR A 175 2.42 10.12 11.78
N ASP A 176 2.79 9.66 10.59
CA ASP A 176 1.99 9.72 9.36
C ASP A 176 1.48 8.34 8.93
N TRP A 177 1.18 7.49 9.91
CA TRP A 177 0.60 6.19 9.64
C TRP A 177 -0.64 5.95 10.50
N TYR A 178 -1.51 5.09 10.00
CA TYR A 178 -2.67 4.57 10.71
C TYR A 178 -2.73 3.07 10.47
N ALA A 179 -3.53 2.36 11.28
CA ALA A 179 -3.55 0.91 11.22
C ALA A 179 -4.93 0.32 11.52
N TYR A 180 -5.14 -0.88 11.00
CA TYR A 180 -6.28 -1.76 11.25
C TYR A 180 -5.76 -3.14 11.65
N ASN A 181 -6.56 -3.88 12.41
CA ASN A 181 -6.23 -5.26 12.79
C ASN A 181 -6.81 -6.30 11.81
N VAL A 182 -7.28 -5.83 10.65
CA VAL A 182 -7.89 -6.59 9.56
C VAL A 182 -7.57 -5.86 8.26
N ASP A 183 -7.63 -6.57 7.14
CA ASP A 183 -7.47 -5.97 5.82
C ASP A 183 -8.59 -4.96 5.59
N SER A 184 -8.19 -3.74 5.26
CA SER A 184 -9.06 -2.60 5.07
C SER A 184 -8.76 -1.88 3.77
N TYR A 185 -7.81 -2.38 2.97
CA TYR A 185 -7.24 -1.71 1.81
C TYR A 185 -6.83 -0.26 2.10
N GLY A 186 -6.53 0.07 3.37
CA GLY A 186 -6.19 1.42 3.79
C GLY A 186 -7.35 2.42 3.73
N SER A 187 -8.60 1.97 3.78
CA SER A 187 -9.79 2.81 3.58
C SER A 187 -9.78 4.11 4.39
N THR A 188 -10.05 5.22 3.70
CA THR A 188 -10.15 6.57 4.27
C THR A 188 -11.58 7.11 4.31
N ASN A 189 -12.56 6.29 3.96
CA ASN A 189 -13.98 6.60 4.16
C ASN A 189 -14.23 6.95 5.64
N GLU A 190 -14.93 8.06 5.92
CA GLU A 190 -15.08 8.60 7.28
C GLU A 190 -15.52 7.56 8.32
N ALA A 191 -16.53 6.75 7.99
CA ALA A 191 -17.06 5.74 8.90
C ALA A 191 -16.03 4.63 9.19
N HIS A 192 -15.27 4.22 8.16
CA HIS A 192 -14.23 3.22 8.29
C HIS A 192 -12.98 3.77 8.98
N PHE A 193 -12.60 5.00 8.65
CA PHE A 193 -11.44 5.69 9.19
C PHE A 193 -11.59 6.00 10.68
N ALA A 194 -12.83 6.25 11.15
CA ALA A 194 -13.13 6.33 12.58
C ALA A 194 -12.78 5.03 13.33
N GLY A 195 -12.83 3.88 12.66
CA GLY A 195 -12.49 2.56 13.19
C GLY A 195 -10.99 2.23 13.27
N ARG A 196 -10.10 3.07 12.72
CA ARG A 196 -8.65 2.84 12.79
C ARG A 196 -8.18 2.74 14.24
N LEU A 197 -7.08 2.04 14.50
CA LEU A 197 -6.58 1.85 15.85
C LEU A 197 -5.53 2.90 16.22
N ALA A 198 -5.50 3.29 17.50
CA ALA A 198 -4.37 4.04 18.02
C ALA A 198 -3.11 3.14 18.06
N PRO A 199 -1.89 3.70 18.05
CA PRO A 199 -0.67 2.91 18.01
C PRO A 199 -0.59 1.85 19.11
N GLU A 200 -0.87 2.22 20.35
CA GLU A 200 -0.84 1.28 21.47
C GLU A 200 -1.85 0.12 21.30
N GLU A 201 -3.01 0.40 20.72
CA GLU A 201 -4.06 -0.59 20.53
C GLU A 201 -3.69 -1.61 19.45
N ILE A 202 -3.11 -1.16 18.32
CA ILE A 202 -2.70 -2.09 17.26
C ILE A 202 -1.55 -2.99 17.73
N PHE A 203 -0.54 -2.44 18.42
CA PHE A 203 0.55 -3.27 18.96
C PHE A 203 0.03 -4.25 20.02
N GLN A 204 -0.92 -3.84 20.87
CA GLN A 204 -1.53 -4.75 21.84
C GLN A 204 -2.33 -5.89 21.17
N ARG A 205 -3.07 -5.60 20.10
CA ARG A 205 -3.85 -6.63 19.38
C ARG A 205 -2.98 -7.58 18.58
N THR A 206 -1.92 -7.09 17.98
CA THR A 206 -1.02 -7.89 17.14
C THR A 206 0.00 -8.64 17.98
N MET A 207 0.70 -7.98 18.90
CA MET A 207 1.85 -8.55 19.62
C MET A 207 1.55 -8.87 21.10
N GLY A 208 0.40 -8.43 21.64
CA GLY A 208 0.05 -8.66 23.04
C GLY A 208 -0.51 -10.06 23.36
N ASP A 209 -1.09 -10.73 22.36
CA ASP A 209 -1.53 -12.13 22.44
C ASP A 209 -1.39 -12.81 21.07
N LEU A 210 -0.24 -13.46 20.86
CA LEU A 210 0.11 -14.10 19.59
C LEU A 210 -0.85 -15.24 19.19
N LYS A 211 -1.67 -15.76 20.12
CA LYS A 211 -2.70 -16.77 19.80
C LYS A 211 -3.86 -16.21 18.96
N HIS A 212 -4.07 -14.91 19.03
CA HIS A 212 -5.10 -14.19 18.27
C HIS A 212 -4.46 -13.18 17.32
N TYR A 213 -3.21 -13.43 16.92
CA TYR A 213 -2.53 -12.64 15.92
C TYR A 213 -3.34 -12.63 14.62
N SER A 214 -3.61 -11.44 14.09
CA SER A 214 -4.26 -11.28 12.79
C SER A 214 -3.20 -11.18 11.70
N ALA A 215 -3.12 -12.18 10.83
CA ALA A 215 -2.23 -12.15 9.67
C ALA A 215 -2.56 -11.00 8.71
N ASP A 216 -3.81 -10.50 8.75
CA ASP A 216 -4.32 -9.43 7.90
C ASP A 216 -4.26 -8.05 8.58
N ASN A 217 -3.50 -7.89 9.66
CA ASN A 217 -3.27 -6.55 10.20
C ASN A 217 -2.58 -5.66 9.15
N GLU A 218 -2.96 -4.39 9.10
CA GLU A 218 -2.40 -3.44 8.15
C GLU A 218 -1.96 -2.17 8.87
N GLN A 219 -0.75 -1.73 8.59
CA GLN A 219 -0.19 -0.43 8.96
C GLN A 219 0.21 0.32 7.68
N MET A 220 -0.35 1.51 7.51
CA MET A 220 -0.31 2.27 6.27
C MET A 220 0.54 3.53 6.46
N PHE A 221 1.74 3.56 5.88
CA PHE A 221 2.64 4.72 5.90
C PHE A 221 2.40 5.60 4.69
N ARG A 222 2.20 6.90 4.90
CA ARG A 222 1.93 7.84 3.79
C ARG A 222 3.12 7.97 2.84
N THR A 223 2.79 8.14 1.55
CA THR A 223 3.64 8.44 0.38
C THR A 223 4.68 7.37 0.04
N GLY A 224 5.54 7.01 0.98
CA GLY A 224 6.64 6.09 0.74
C GLY A 224 7.43 5.78 2.00
N ILE A 225 8.33 4.81 1.86
CA ILE A 225 9.29 4.41 2.89
C ILE A 225 10.67 4.45 2.25
N GLY A 226 11.53 5.35 2.72
CA GLY A 226 12.88 5.52 2.18
C GLY A 226 13.76 4.28 2.39
N VAL A 227 14.76 4.12 1.51
CA VAL A 227 15.74 3.02 1.55
C VAL A 227 16.41 2.91 2.93
N ASP A 228 16.64 4.03 3.61
CA ASP A 228 17.27 4.08 4.93
C ASP A 228 16.53 3.25 5.99
N TYR A 229 15.23 2.99 5.80
CA TYR A 229 14.41 2.17 6.69
C TYR A 229 14.49 0.68 6.37
N ILE A 230 15.08 0.26 5.25
CA ILE A 230 15.21 -1.17 4.91
C ILE A 230 16.29 -1.79 5.81
N GLU A 231 15.88 -2.80 6.58
CA GLU A 231 16.77 -3.60 7.41
C GLU A 231 17.21 -4.86 6.67
N ALA A 232 16.26 -5.56 6.04
CA ALA A 232 16.52 -6.77 5.28
C ALA A 232 15.43 -6.99 4.22
N ILE A 233 15.76 -7.83 3.23
CA ILE A 233 14.79 -8.51 2.39
C ILE A 233 14.92 -10.00 2.72
N GLU A 234 13.89 -10.55 3.35
CA GLU A 234 13.79 -11.96 3.69
C GLU A 234 13.25 -12.72 2.48
N VAL A 235 13.99 -13.74 2.05
CA VAL A 235 13.76 -14.50 0.81
C VAL A 235 13.84 -16.01 1.02
N ASP A 236 13.31 -16.79 0.07
CA ASP A 236 13.56 -18.24 0.02
C ASP A 236 15.06 -18.52 -0.01
N GLU A 237 15.51 -19.55 0.71
CA GLU A 237 16.89 -20.00 0.63
C GLU A 237 17.29 -20.38 -0.80
N LEU A 238 16.38 -20.99 -1.56
CA LEU A 238 16.60 -21.41 -2.94
C LEU A 238 16.73 -20.22 -3.90
N ASP A 239 16.01 -19.13 -3.64
CA ASP A 239 16.00 -17.94 -4.51
C ASP A 239 17.14 -16.96 -4.20
N ARG A 240 17.75 -17.07 -3.01
CA ARG A 240 18.72 -16.09 -2.51
C ARG A 240 19.94 -15.91 -3.41
N ASP A 241 20.56 -17.01 -3.83
CA ASP A 241 21.83 -16.94 -4.56
C ASP A 241 21.63 -16.40 -5.99
N GLU A 242 20.55 -16.79 -6.66
CA GLU A 242 20.18 -16.25 -7.98
C GLU A 242 19.86 -14.75 -7.90
N LEU A 243 19.13 -14.33 -6.86
CA LEU A 243 18.83 -12.92 -6.63
C LEU A 243 20.11 -12.10 -6.40
N LEU A 244 21.04 -12.61 -5.58
CA LEU A 244 22.30 -11.93 -5.31
C LEU A 244 23.18 -11.82 -6.56
N GLU A 245 23.25 -12.87 -7.38
CA GLU A 245 23.96 -12.83 -8.65
C GLU A 245 23.38 -11.73 -9.57
N GLY A 246 22.05 -11.70 -9.73
CA GLY A 246 21.38 -10.67 -10.53
C GLY A 246 21.61 -9.25 -9.99
N LEU A 247 21.55 -9.04 -8.68
CA LEU A 247 21.81 -7.72 -8.08
C LEU A 247 23.26 -7.26 -8.28
N HIS A 248 24.22 -8.19 -8.24
CA HIS A 248 25.62 -7.88 -8.56
C HIS A 248 25.82 -7.55 -10.04
N GLU A 249 25.12 -8.22 -10.96
CA GLU A 249 25.13 -7.90 -12.39
C GLU A 249 24.58 -6.49 -12.67
N GLU A 250 23.54 -6.07 -11.92
CA GLU A 250 23.02 -4.70 -11.91
C GLU A 250 23.93 -3.69 -11.19
N GLY A 251 25.03 -4.16 -10.60
CA GLY A 251 26.05 -3.32 -9.94
C GLY A 251 25.70 -2.89 -8.51
N LEU A 252 24.73 -3.53 -7.87
CA LEU A 252 24.34 -3.26 -6.48
C LEU A 252 25.07 -4.21 -5.52
N PHE A 253 26.06 -3.69 -4.81
CA PHE A 253 26.88 -4.45 -3.85
C PHE A 253 26.66 -4.04 -2.39
N GLU A 254 26.07 -2.88 -2.15
CA GLU A 254 25.90 -2.31 -0.81
C GLU A 254 24.62 -1.49 -0.74
N VAL A 255 23.91 -1.58 0.40
CA VAL A 255 22.75 -0.76 0.72
C VAL A 255 22.91 -0.24 2.15
N ASN A 256 22.74 1.07 2.35
CA ASN A 256 22.86 1.70 3.67
C ASN A 256 24.18 1.42 4.41
N GLY A 257 25.31 1.33 3.70
CA GLY A 257 26.61 1.02 4.34
C GLY A 257 26.84 -0.46 4.63
N ARG A 258 25.93 -1.35 4.20
CA ARG A 258 25.97 -2.80 4.47
C ARG A 258 26.08 -3.59 3.18
N PRO A 259 26.95 -4.62 3.10
CA PRO A 259 27.02 -5.52 1.97
C PRO A 259 25.64 -6.10 1.63
N ILE A 260 25.35 -6.27 0.33
CA ILE A 260 24.06 -6.76 -0.13
C ILE A 260 23.74 -8.16 0.42
N GLU A 261 24.75 -9.00 0.67
CA GLU A 261 24.60 -10.32 1.28
C GLU A 261 24.13 -10.28 2.73
N GLU A 262 24.35 -9.17 3.46
CA GLU A 262 23.79 -8.96 4.80
C GLU A 262 22.35 -8.44 4.76
N VAL A 263 21.93 -7.87 3.62
CA VAL A 263 20.59 -7.29 3.44
C VAL A 263 19.64 -8.33 2.89
N ILE A 264 20.09 -9.19 1.96
CA ILE A 264 19.30 -10.32 1.46
C ILE A 264 19.50 -11.53 2.39
N VAL A 265 18.46 -11.87 3.15
CA VAL A 265 18.51 -12.90 4.19
C VAL A 265 17.66 -14.09 3.75
N ALA A 266 18.26 -15.29 3.72
CA ALA A 266 17.53 -16.52 3.47
C ALA A 266 16.69 -16.90 4.69
N ARG A 267 15.49 -17.40 4.44
CA ARG A 267 14.60 -18.00 5.43
C ARG A 267 14.23 -19.40 4.96
N GLU A 268 14.33 -20.37 5.87
CA GLU A 268 13.78 -21.70 5.67
C GLU A 268 12.25 -21.62 5.75
N PHE A 269 11.56 -22.09 4.72
CA PHE A 269 10.11 -22.31 4.79
C PHE A 269 9.86 -23.70 5.35
N ASP A 270 9.10 -23.79 6.44
CA ASP A 270 8.63 -25.09 6.92
C ASP A 270 7.62 -25.64 5.90
N GLU A 271 8.00 -26.73 5.20
CA GLU A 271 7.13 -27.44 4.24
C GLU A 271 5.93 -28.15 4.92
N ASP A 272 5.87 -28.17 6.26
CA ASP A 272 4.94 -29.00 7.04
C ASP A 272 3.64 -28.28 7.51
N ASP A 273 3.45 -26.99 7.20
CA ASP A 273 2.24 -26.22 7.57
C ASP A 273 1.24 -26.06 6.40
N ASP A 274 1.11 -27.10 5.57
CA ASP A 274 0.12 -27.20 4.48
C ASP A 274 -1.35 -27.36 4.95
N ASP A 275 -1.61 -27.38 6.27
CA ASP A 275 -2.89 -27.85 6.82
C ASP A 275 -3.76 -26.78 7.55
N ASP A 276 -3.48 -25.47 7.49
CA ASP A 276 -4.38 -24.45 8.10
C ASP A 276 -4.58 -23.15 7.30
N TRP A 277 -4.47 -23.21 5.97
CA TRP A 277 -4.90 -22.13 5.06
C TRP A 277 -6.29 -22.40 4.45
N GLY A 278 -7.07 -23.30 5.07
CA GLY A 278 -8.37 -23.77 4.59
C GLY A 278 -9.58 -22.92 4.99
N ASP A 279 -9.42 -21.78 5.68
CA ASP A 279 -10.54 -20.96 6.15
C ASP A 279 -10.48 -19.51 5.63
N PHE A 280 -10.32 -19.37 4.30
CA PHE A 280 -10.56 -18.11 3.58
C PHE A 280 -12.05 -17.93 3.23
N GLY A 281 -12.96 -18.37 4.10
CA GLY A 281 -14.37 -18.40 3.79
C GLY A 281 -15.28 -18.49 5.02
N ASP A 282 -15.47 -17.37 5.72
CA ASP A 282 -16.78 -16.86 6.18
C ASP A 282 -16.57 -15.77 7.24
N PHE A 283 -16.57 -14.51 6.83
CA PHE A 283 -16.84 -13.43 7.77
C PHE A 283 -17.71 -12.36 7.12
N SER A 284 -19.02 -12.48 7.28
CA SER A 284 -19.98 -11.39 7.10
C SER A 284 -19.81 -10.33 8.19
N PRO A 285 -19.44 -9.08 7.87
CA PRO A 285 -19.69 -7.97 8.77
C PRO A 285 -21.12 -7.48 8.56
N SER A 286 -22.05 -7.97 9.37
CA SER A 286 -23.40 -7.41 9.43
C SER A 286 -23.33 -5.95 9.90
N PHE A 287 -23.55 -4.99 9.00
CA PHE A 287 -23.98 -3.65 9.42
C PHE A 287 -24.82 -2.95 8.34
N GLU A 288 -26.06 -2.63 8.71
CA GLU A 288 -27.06 -1.95 7.89
C GLU A 288 -26.75 -0.45 7.77
N GLY A 289 -26.50 0.01 6.54
CA GLY A 289 -26.46 1.42 6.18
C GLY A 289 -26.69 1.55 4.67
N ALA A 290 -27.80 2.18 4.26
CA ALA A 290 -28.30 2.14 2.90
C ALA A 290 -27.46 2.98 1.91
N GLY A 291 -26.95 2.28 0.89
CA GLY A 291 -26.27 2.79 -0.30
C GLY A 291 -25.18 1.80 -0.70
N GLU A 292 -25.46 0.93 -1.69
CA GLU A 292 -24.66 -0.24 -2.14
C GLU A 292 -23.74 -0.84 -1.06
N SER A 293 -24.21 -1.91 -0.41
CA SER A 293 -23.48 -2.50 0.70
C SER A 293 -22.13 -3.05 0.23
N VAL A 294 -21.12 -3.02 1.10
CA VAL A 294 -19.81 -3.65 0.86
C VAL A 294 -19.97 -5.14 0.52
N GLU A 295 -21.01 -5.78 1.06
CA GLU A 295 -21.39 -7.16 0.72
C GLU A 295 -21.82 -7.29 -0.75
N ASP A 296 -22.58 -6.34 -1.30
CA ASP A 296 -22.99 -6.34 -2.71
C ASP A 296 -21.79 -6.14 -3.65
N PHE A 297 -20.86 -5.24 -3.30
CA PHE A 297 -19.64 -4.97 -4.07
C PHE A 297 -18.67 -6.16 -4.08
N LEU A 298 -18.41 -6.76 -2.91
CA LEU A 298 -17.58 -7.96 -2.80
C LEU A 298 -18.21 -9.16 -3.51
N ALA A 299 -19.54 -9.33 -3.39
CA ALA A 299 -20.25 -10.37 -4.12
C ALA A 299 -20.20 -10.15 -5.64
N GLU A 300 -20.24 -8.92 -6.13
CA GLU A 300 -20.12 -8.63 -7.56
C GLU A 300 -18.72 -8.93 -8.09
N ASN A 301 -17.67 -8.56 -7.35
CA ASN A 301 -16.29 -8.81 -7.78
C ASN A 301 -15.89 -10.28 -7.66
N LEU A 302 -16.36 -11.00 -6.64
CA LEU A 302 -16.20 -12.45 -6.57
C LEU A 302 -16.87 -13.14 -7.75
N ARG A 303 -18.09 -12.71 -8.12
CA ARG A 303 -18.78 -13.22 -9.32
C ARG A 303 -18.00 -12.92 -10.60
N LYS A 304 -17.32 -11.77 -10.71
CA LYS A 304 -16.48 -11.44 -11.87
C LYS A 304 -15.25 -12.36 -11.96
N GLN A 305 -14.63 -12.68 -10.83
CA GLN A 305 -13.49 -13.62 -10.77
C GLN A 305 -13.91 -15.06 -11.09
N GLU A 306 -14.97 -15.57 -10.44
CA GLU A 306 -15.55 -16.88 -10.77
C GLU A 306 -15.93 -16.97 -12.26
N ARG A 307 -16.42 -15.85 -12.82
CA ARG A 307 -16.79 -15.78 -14.23
C ARG A 307 -15.57 -15.83 -15.17
N ILE A 308 -14.46 -15.19 -14.81
CA ILE A 308 -13.19 -15.25 -15.55
C ILE A 308 -12.64 -16.68 -15.54
N GLU A 309 -12.62 -17.33 -14.39
CA GLU A 309 -12.16 -18.72 -14.26
C GLU A 309 -13.04 -19.69 -15.06
N ALA A 310 -14.37 -19.52 -15.01
CA ALA A 310 -15.30 -20.35 -15.78
C ALA A 310 -15.13 -20.18 -17.32
N ILE A 311 -14.67 -19.01 -17.78
CA ILE A 311 -14.29 -18.78 -19.19
C ILE A 311 -13.00 -19.56 -19.51
N TYR A 312 -11.96 -19.47 -18.67
CA TYR A 312 -10.71 -20.21 -18.92
C TYR A 312 -10.90 -21.73 -18.87
N ASN A 313 -11.75 -22.22 -17.97
CA ASN A 313 -12.08 -23.64 -17.82
C ASN A 313 -13.03 -24.17 -18.92
N GLY A 314 -13.57 -23.29 -19.76
CA GLY A 314 -14.43 -23.65 -20.89
C GLY A 314 -15.86 -24.03 -20.52
N GLU A 315 -16.27 -23.64 -19.32
CA GLU A 315 -17.63 -23.78 -18.80
C GLU A 315 -18.54 -22.68 -19.39
N VAL A 316 -17.97 -21.50 -19.64
CA VAL A 316 -18.64 -20.38 -20.31
C VAL A 316 -18.13 -20.26 -21.73
N LYS A 317 -19.00 -20.57 -22.69
CA LYS A 317 -18.62 -20.61 -24.11
C LYS A 317 -19.01 -19.36 -24.88
N GLU A 318 -19.90 -18.51 -24.38
CA GLU A 318 -20.29 -17.28 -25.07
C GLU A 318 -20.46 -16.13 -24.09
N VAL A 319 -19.89 -14.97 -24.44
CA VAL A 319 -19.99 -13.70 -23.70
C VAL A 319 -20.27 -12.56 -24.67
N SER A 320 -20.89 -11.48 -24.18
CA SER A 320 -21.06 -10.26 -24.99
C SER A 320 -19.80 -9.38 -24.93
N LEU A 321 -19.63 -8.48 -25.91
CA LEU A 321 -18.50 -7.52 -25.88
C LEU A 321 -18.54 -6.62 -24.63
N GLY A 322 -19.72 -6.19 -24.18
CA GLY A 322 -19.86 -5.39 -22.96
C GLY A 322 -19.51 -6.16 -21.69
N GLU A 323 -19.87 -7.44 -21.63
CA GLU A 323 -19.48 -8.34 -20.52
C GLU A 323 -17.97 -8.58 -20.53
N LEU A 324 -17.37 -8.84 -21.70
CA LEU A 324 -15.92 -9.02 -21.84
C LEU A 324 -15.14 -7.76 -21.40
N THR A 325 -15.66 -6.57 -21.74
CA THR A 325 -15.10 -5.28 -21.33
C THR A 325 -15.19 -5.10 -19.82
N ALA A 326 -16.35 -5.35 -19.22
CA ALA A 326 -16.55 -5.22 -17.77
C ALA A 326 -15.71 -6.22 -16.95
N LEU A 327 -15.43 -7.41 -17.49
CA LEU A 327 -14.52 -8.38 -16.88
C LEU A 327 -13.05 -7.93 -17.01
N ALA A 328 -12.65 -7.41 -18.17
CA ALA A 328 -11.29 -6.90 -18.38
C ALA A 328 -11.00 -5.64 -17.55
N GLU A 329 -12.01 -4.77 -17.33
CA GLU A 329 -11.92 -3.60 -16.45
C GLU A 329 -11.65 -3.98 -14.98
N SER A 330 -11.93 -5.23 -14.59
CA SER A 330 -11.64 -5.75 -13.25
C SER A 330 -10.23 -6.35 -13.09
N SER A 331 -9.35 -6.19 -14.08
CA SER A 331 -8.02 -6.83 -14.12
C SER A 331 -6.84 -5.86 -14.22
N GLU A 332 -5.64 -6.35 -13.91
CA GLU A 332 -4.39 -5.56 -13.85
C GLU A 332 -3.95 -4.95 -15.19
N ASP A 333 -4.22 -5.63 -16.31
CA ASP A 333 -4.01 -5.13 -17.66
C ASP A 333 -5.27 -5.39 -18.48
N PHE A 334 -6.03 -4.33 -18.71
CA PHE A 334 -7.26 -4.39 -19.50
C PHE A 334 -7.00 -5.03 -20.86
N ASN A 335 -5.92 -4.68 -21.55
CA ASN A 335 -5.68 -5.15 -22.92
C ASN A 335 -5.30 -6.63 -22.91
N ASP A 336 -4.39 -7.04 -22.03
CA ASP A 336 -3.94 -8.43 -21.96
C ASP A 336 -5.05 -9.35 -21.46
N THR A 337 -5.84 -8.94 -20.47
CA THR A 337 -6.99 -9.71 -19.99
C THR A 337 -8.10 -9.75 -21.03
N PHE A 338 -8.41 -8.63 -21.69
CA PHE A 338 -9.41 -8.60 -22.76
C PHE A 338 -9.02 -9.52 -23.92
N VAL A 339 -7.74 -9.48 -24.33
CA VAL A 339 -7.21 -10.36 -25.38
C VAL A 339 -7.24 -11.82 -24.94
N SER A 340 -6.77 -12.13 -23.73
CA SER A 340 -6.72 -13.51 -23.21
C SER A 340 -8.12 -14.12 -23.06
N LEU A 341 -9.09 -13.36 -22.55
CA LEU A 341 -10.49 -13.80 -22.46
C LEU A 341 -11.13 -13.97 -23.84
N ALA A 342 -10.85 -13.08 -24.79
CA ALA A 342 -11.34 -13.20 -26.16
C ALA A 342 -10.76 -14.45 -26.84
N GLU A 343 -9.47 -14.72 -26.66
CA GLU A 343 -8.80 -15.91 -27.20
C GLU A 343 -9.33 -17.20 -26.59
N ALA A 344 -9.57 -17.24 -25.28
CA ALA A 344 -10.19 -18.39 -24.61
C ALA A 344 -11.58 -18.72 -25.19
N ILE A 345 -12.44 -17.71 -25.35
CA ILE A 345 -13.79 -17.87 -25.93
C ILE A 345 -13.74 -18.28 -27.40
N MET A 346 -12.81 -17.72 -28.18
CA MET A 346 -12.62 -18.11 -29.58
C MET A 346 -12.10 -19.55 -29.71
N GLY A 347 -11.17 -19.96 -28.85
CA GLY A 347 -10.60 -21.31 -28.82
C GLY A 347 -11.59 -22.41 -28.44
N GLN A 348 -12.63 -22.05 -27.69
CA GLN A 348 -13.66 -22.99 -27.21
C GLN A 348 -14.91 -23.06 -28.12
N GLY A 349 -14.89 -22.40 -29.28
CA GLY A 349 -15.93 -22.47 -30.31
C GLY A 349 -17.06 -21.45 -30.18
N GLY A 350 -16.95 -20.48 -29.26
CA GLY A 350 -17.92 -19.40 -29.05
C GLY A 350 -17.67 -18.10 -29.79
N GLY A 351 -16.60 -18.05 -30.60
CA GLY A 351 -16.14 -16.83 -31.25
C GLY A 351 -17.12 -16.19 -32.23
N ALA A 352 -18.17 -16.89 -32.68
CA ALA A 352 -19.10 -16.37 -33.69
C ALA A 352 -19.88 -15.13 -33.20
N LYS A 353 -20.32 -15.14 -31.94
CA LYS A 353 -21.08 -14.02 -31.34
C LYS A 353 -20.16 -12.83 -31.02
N LEU A 354 -19.03 -13.10 -30.35
CA LEU A 354 -18.03 -12.07 -30.02
C LEU A 354 -17.51 -11.36 -31.27
N ARG A 355 -17.26 -12.12 -32.35
CA ARG A 355 -16.84 -11.56 -33.64
C ARG A 355 -17.92 -10.67 -34.27
N ALA A 356 -19.18 -11.10 -34.26
CA ALA A 356 -20.29 -10.28 -34.77
C ALA A 356 -20.49 -8.99 -33.97
N ASP A 357 -20.23 -9.01 -32.66
CA ASP A 357 -20.30 -7.83 -31.80
C ASP A 357 -19.12 -6.87 -32.04
N LEU A 358 -17.90 -7.40 -32.21
CA LEU A 358 -16.71 -6.61 -32.58
C LEU A 358 -16.85 -5.97 -33.97
N GLU A 359 -17.34 -6.72 -34.97
CA GLU A 359 -17.59 -6.21 -36.33
C GLU A 359 -18.64 -5.08 -36.33
N ARG A 360 -19.67 -5.18 -35.49
CA ARG A 360 -20.67 -4.13 -35.29
C ARG A 360 -20.08 -2.89 -34.63
N HIS A 361 -19.26 -3.07 -33.58
CA HIS A 361 -18.66 -1.97 -32.83
C HIS A 361 -17.61 -1.22 -33.67
N LEU A 362 -16.73 -1.93 -34.37
CA LEU A 362 -15.73 -1.34 -35.28
C LEU A 362 -16.40 -0.63 -36.48
N GLY A 363 -17.51 -1.17 -36.98
CA GLY A 363 -18.31 -0.52 -38.03
C GLY A 363 -18.99 0.79 -37.60
N GLN A 364 -19.18 1.00 -36.30
CA GLN A 364 -19.71 2.25 -35.74
C GLN A 364 -18.62 3.30 -35.41
N VAL A 365 -17.37 2.86 -35.22
CA VAL A 365 -16.22 3.72 -34.89
C VAL A 365 -15.49 4.21 -36.15
N LEU A 366 -15.54 3.44 -37.24
CA LEU A 366 -14.82 3.72 -38.50
C LEU A 366 -15.72 4.25 -39.64
N GLY A 367 -17.02 4.36 -39.41
CA GLY A 367 -17.99 4.99 -40.32
C GLY A 367 -18.53 6.29 -39.74
#